data_AF-A0A7V2G639-F1
#
_entry.id   AF-A0A7V2G639-F1
#
_cell.length_a   1.000
_cell.length_b   1.000
_cell.length_c   1.000
_cell.angle_alpha   90.00
_cell.angle_beta   90.00
_cell.angle_gamma   90.00
#
_symmetry.space_group_name_H-M   'P 1'
#
loop_
_entity.id
_entity.type
_entity.pdbx_description
1 polymer ?
#
loop_
_entity_poly.entity_id
_entity_poly.type
_entity_poly.pdbx_seq_one_letter_code
_entity_poly.pdbx_strand_id
1 'polypeptide(L)'
;MTSTRYLVAAIAAAAFFVSPARAVLIDFDVASDYNTDFNEVLGGVDSLSHSSATGVGGQAGRLNVLVGTTSDTTGVYTPSSFDLSSGNTFTLSIFFLIPNPIGGSAEITAAQIGFVETTSTGFLGSGSFSYVSARVRSSATGSTYYMQGQSAQNGSATNYNTTSAFTLTAGNWYQLTSEFTRNGSSVNYSARVDDRGVNGNGTASLVQSISGTMAALDMSADSTAFAALRANGHVSQNKVTALDNFSVVPEPTAGLLAFAGLGLLVARRRRTR
;
A
#
# COMPACT_ATOMS: atom_id res chain seq x y z
N MET A 1 -18.10 -65.19 -20.38
CA MET A 1 -18.48 -64.19 -19.35
C MET A 1 -17.26 -63.94 -18.47
N THR A 2 -16.51 -62.86 -18.72
CA THR A 2 -15.47 -62.37 -17.80
C THR A 2 -15.42 -60.86 -17.93
N SER A 3 -15.70 -60.21 -16.80
CA SER A 3 -16.05 -58.79 -16.65
C SER A 3 -14.82 -57.89 -16.75
N THR A 4 -14.89 -56.91 -17.66
CA THR A 4 -13.96 -55.76 -17.74
C THR A 4 -14.24 -54.83 -16.55
N ARG A 5 -13.31 -54.77 -15.59
CA ARG A 5 -13.37 -53.82 -14.47
C ARG A 5 -12.84 -52.46 -14.91
N TYR A 6 -13.73 -51.48 -15.06
CA TYR A 6 -13.34 -50.07 -15.18
C TYR A 6 -12.97 -49.53 -13.80
N LEU A 7 -11.69 -49.16 -13.63
CA LEU A 7 -11.23 -48.40 -12.48
C LEU A 7 -11.51 -46.91 -12.75
N VAL A 8 -12.63 -46.40 -12.23
CA VAL A 8 -12.88 -44.95 -12.24
C VAL A 8 -12.17 -44.36 -11.01
N ALA A 9 -11.00 -43.77 -11.22
CA ALA A 9 -10.36 -42.94 -10.21
C ALA A 9 -11.10 -41.60 -10.13
N ALA A 10 -11.99 -41.47 -9.16
CA ALA A 10 -12.58 -40.17 -8.80
C ALA A 10 -11.51 -39.36 -8.05
N ILE A 11 -10.83 -38.44 -8.75
CA ILE A 11 -10.05 -37.40 -8.11
C ILE A 11 -11.06 -36.36 -7.63
N ALA A 12 -11.43 -36.44 -6.35
CA ALA A 12 -12.12 -35.35 -5.67
C ALA A 12 -11.14 -34.18 -5.51
N ALA A 13 -11.09 -33.31 -6.51
CA ALA A 13 -10.47 -32.01 -6.35
C ALA A 13 -11.36 -31.18 -5.43
N ALA A 14 -11.04 -31.18 -4.13
CA ALA A 14 -11.55 -30.18 -3.21
C ALA A 14 -10.98 -28.82 -3.68
N ALA A 15 -11.71 -28.16 -4.57
CA ALA A 15 -11.48 -26.77 -4.87
C ALA A 15 -11.82 -25.99 -3.59
N PHE A 16 -10.79 -25.67 -2.81
CA PHE A 16 -10.90 -24.64 -1.78
C PHE A 16 -11.23 -23.34 -2.52
N PHE A 17 -12.51 -22.99 -2.55
CA PHE A 17 -12.98 -21.67 -2.97
C PHE A 17 -12.64 -20.66 -1.87
N VAL A 18 -11.35 -20.42 -1.63
CA VAL A 18 -10.94 -19.16 -1.05
C VAL A 18 -11.09 -18.18 -2.20
N SER A 19 -12.10 -17.31 -2.16
CA SER A 19 -12.13 -16.17 -3.08
C SER A 19 -10.81 -15.44 -2.87
N PRO A 20 -9.88 -15.42 -3.85
CA PRO A 20 -8.68 -14.62 -3.69
C PRO A 20 -9.14 -13.20 -3.41
N ALA A 21 -8.50 -12.54 -2.45
CA ALA A 21 -8.77 -11.13 -2.22
C ALA A 21 -8.60 -10.39 -3.56
N ARG A 22 -9.45 -9.39 -3.81
CA ARG A 22 -9.44 -8.69 -5.09
C ARG A 22 -8.26 -7.73 -5.11
N ALA A 23 -7.51 -7.73 -6.21
CA ALA A 23 -6.54 -6.69 -6.47
C ALA A 23 -7.28 -5.36 -6.69
N VAL A 24 -6.75 -4.29 -6.10
CA VAL A 24 -7.22 -2.92 -6.25
C VAL A 24 -6.10 -2.13 -6.94
N LEU A 25 -6.46 -1.39 -7.98
CA LEU A 25 -5.57 -0.52 -8.75
C LEU A 25 -6.34 0.78 -9.01
N ILE A 26 -5.78 1.90 -8.57
CA ILE A 26 -6.37 3.24 -8.71
C ILE A 26 -5.28 4.18 -9.23
N ASP A 27 -5.45 4.68 -10.45
CA ASP A 27 -4.52 5.63 -11.11
C ASP A 27 -4.87 7.10 -10.82
N PHE A 28 -6.09 7.38 -10.36
CA PHE A 28 -6.58 8.75 -10.15
C PHE A 28 -6.63 9.56 -11.46
N ASP A 29 -6.93 8.89 -12.58
CA ASP A 29 -7.16 9.52 -13.88
C ASP A 29 -8.42 10.41 -13.87
N VAL A 30 -9.39 10.09 -13.00
CA VAL A 30 -10.63 10.85 -12.86
C VAL A 30 -10.98 11.15 -11.40
N ALA A 31 -11.75 12.22 -11.18
CA ALA A 31 -12.15 12.62 -9.83
C ALA A 31 -12.96 11.56 -9.07
N SER A 32 -13.69 10.69 -9.77
CA SER A 32 -14.47 9.62 -9.15
C SER A 32 -13.60 8.57 -8.46
N ASP A 33 -12.37 8.36 -8.93
CA ASP A 33 -11.41 7.40 -8.35
C ASP A 33 -11.01 7.78 -6.93
N TYR A 34 -11.11 9.08 -6.61
CA TYR A 34 -10.94 9.59 -5.26
C TYR A 34 -12.27 9.71 -4.53
N ASN A 35 -13.21 10.49 -5.08
CA ASN A 35 -14.46 10.87 -4.40
C ASN A 35 -15.40 9.70 -4.08
N THR A 36 -15.26 8.57 -4.77
CA THR A 36 -16.10 7.39 -4.57
C THR A 36 -15.41 6.34 -3.72
N ASP A 37 -14.11 6.15 -3.94
CA ASP A 37 -13.39 5.01 -3.39
C ASP A 37 -12.69 5.32 -2.07
N PHE A 38 -12.42 6.60 -1.80
CA PHE A 38 -11.72 7.00 -0.59
C PHE A 38 -12.59 7.82 0.34
N ASN A 39 -12.52 7.48 1.63
CA ASN A 39 -12.99 8.34 2.70
C ASN A 39 -11.80 9.09 3.30
N GLU A 40 -11.89 10.42 3.36
CA GLU A 40 -10.93 11.24 4.09
C GLU A 40 -11.16 11.10 5.60
N VAL A 41 -10.13 10.67 6.30
CA VAL A 41 -10.17 10.45 7.73
C VAL A 41 -9.02 11.18 8.40
N LEU A 42 -9.39 12.14 9.28
CA LEU A 42 -8.49 13.08 9.94
C LEU A 42 -7.77 13.96 8.91
N GLY A 43 -7.80 15.28 9.06
CA GLY A 43 -7.24 16.16 8.03
C GLY A 43 -7.90 17.52 7.90
N GLY A 44 -9.11 17.72 8.42
CA GLY A 44 -9.93 18.86 8.01
C GLY A 44 -10.54 18.57 6.63
N VAL A 45 -11.78 18.98 6.44
CA VAL A 45 -12.58 18.69 5.23
C VAL A 45 -11.83 19.18 3.98
N ASP A 46 -11.79 18.35 2.92
CA ASP A 46 -11.21 18.64 1.60
C ASP A 46 -9.68 18.79 1.59
N SER A 47 -8.96 17.90 2.30
CA SER A 47 -7.50 17.94 2.33
C SER A 47 -6.83 17.09 1.23
N LEU A 48 -7.57 16.20 0.59
CA LEU A 48 -7.18 15.52 -0.65
C LEU A 48 -8.10 15.99 -1.78
N SER A 49 -7.53 16.22 -2.95
CA SER A 49 -8.30 16.63 -4.12
C SER A 49 -7.73 16.04 -5.39
N HIS A 50 -8.60 15.60 -6.28
CA HIS A 50 -8.19 15.22 -7.62
C HIS A 50 -7.71 16.45 -8.41
N SER A 51 -6.69 16.27 -9.24
CA SER A 51 -6.13 17.30 -10.11
C SER A 51 -5.90 16.75 -11.51
N SER A 52 -6.28 17.53 -12.52
CA SER A 52 -5.95 17.25 -13.93
C SER A 52 -4.49 17.55 -14.29
N ALA A 53 -3.64 17.86 -13.31
CA ALA A 53 -2.21 18.02 -13.51
C ALA A 53 -1.56 16.67 -13.86
N THR A 54 -0.37 16.74 -14.44
CA THR A 54 0.36 15.56 -14.86
C THR A 54 0.77 14.68 -13.67
N GLY A 55 0.34 13.43 -13.71
CA GLY A 55 0.72 12.32 -12.85
C GLY A 55 1.87 11.50 -13.41
N VAL A 56 1.91 10.22 -13.02
CA VAL A 56 2.88 9.23 -13.47
C VAL A 56 2.69 8.93 -14.95
N GLY A 57 3.80 8.70 -15.63
CA GLY A 57 3.89 8.50 -17.06
C GLY A 57 3.64 9.72 -17.93
N GLY A 58 3.49 10.90 -17.33
CA GLY A 58 3.19 12.11 -18.09
C GLY A 58 1.71 12.25 -18.46
N GLN A 59 0.85 11.35 -17.97
CA GLN A 59 -0.60 11.40 -18.15
C GLN A 59 -1.24 12.40 -17.18
N ALA A 60 -2.41 12.92 -17.52
CA ALA A 60 -3.13 13.88 -16.67
C ALA A 60 -4.04 13.13 -15.69
N GLY A 61 -4.08 13.58 -14.44
CA GLY A 61 -4.71 12.85 -13.35
C GLY A 61 -3.70 12.64 -12.24
N ARG A 62 -4.10 12.94 -11.01
CA ARG A 62 -3.37 12.64 -9.75
C ARG A 62 -4.18 13.13 -8.57
N LEU A 63 -3.83 12.61 -7.40
CA LEU A 63 -4.33 13.11 -6.12
C LEU A 63 -3.37 14.14 -5.54
N ASN A 64 -3.89 15.28 -5.11
CA ASN A 64 -3.15 16.37 -4.51
C ASN A 64 -3.52 16.49 -3.02
N VAL A 65 -2.52 16.56 -2.14
CA VAL A 65 -2.73 16.98 -0.74
C VAL A 65 -2.75 18.51 -0.67
N LEU A 66 -3.89 19.09 -0.30
CA LEU A 66 -4.13 20.54 -0.28
C LEU A 66 -3.48 21.23 0.93
N VAL A 67 -3.25 22.53 0.78
CA VAL A 67 -2.52 23.39 1.73
C VAL A 67 -3.52 24.02 2.70
N GLY A 68 -3.10 24.21 3.96
CA GLY A 68 -3.86 25.01 4.94
C GLY A 68 -4.46 24.20 6.08
N THR A 69 -4.40 22.87 5.99
CA THR A 69 -4.66 22.01 7.15
C THR A 69 -3.31 21.66 7.78
N THR A 70 -3.11 22.06 9.03
CA THR A 70 -1.97 21.59 9.85
C THR A 70 -2.08 20.11 10.21
N SER A 71 -2.96 19.39 9.51
CA SER A 71 -3.47 18.08 9.86
C SER A 71 -3.10 17.10 8.76
N ASP A 72 -2.23 16.18 9.13
CA ASP A 72 -1.99 14.92 8.43
C ASP A 72 -3.30 14.32 7.88
N THR A 73 -3.41 14.08 6.57
CA THR A 73 -4.63 13.53 5.96
C THR A 73 -4.48 12.07 5.53
N THR A 74 -5.40 11.22 5.99
CA THR A 74 -5.47 9.81 5.56
C THR A 74 -6.64 9.60 4.63
N GLY A 75 -6.39 9.04 3.44
CA GLY A 75 -7.43 8.51 2.57
C GLY A 75 -7.56 7.00 2.83
N VAL A 76 -8.75 6.54 3.23
CA VAL A 76 -9.05 5.13 3.46
C VAL A 76 -9.86 4.59 2.31
N TYR A 77 -9.38 3.52 1.66
CA TYR A 77 -10.10 2.83 0.61
C TYR A 77 -11.29 2.07 1.22
N THR A 78 -12.51 2.41 0.79
CA THR A 78 -13.76 1.92 1.39
C THR A 78 -14.51 0.83 0.60
N PRO A 79 -14.35 0.66 -0.73
CA PRO A 79 -15.12 -0.34 -1.47
C PRO A 79 -14.87 -1.80 -1.04
N SER A 80 -13.72 -2.12 -0.46
CA SER A 80 -13.46 -3.45 0.09
C SER A 80 -12.51 -3.43 1.27
N SER A 81 -12.72 -4.39 2.19
CA SER A 81 -11.76 -4.76 3.22
C SER A 81 -10.86 -5.92 2.78
N PHE A 82 -9.80 -6.15 3.56
CA PHE A 82 -8.75 -7.13 3.33
C PHE A 82 -8.57 -7.98 4.59
N ASP A 83 -8.64 -9.29 4.42
CA ASP A 83 -8.49 -10.24 5.51
C ASP A 83 -7.01 -10.48 5.84
N LEU A 84 -6.46 -9.68 6.75
CA LEU A 84 -5.10 -9.86 7.28
C LEU A 84 -5.00 -11.11 8.17
N SER A 85 -6.13 -11.62 8.67
CA SER A 85 -6.14 -12.75 9.59
C SER A 85 -5.72 -14.08 8.95
N SER A 86 -5.85 -14.17 7.62
CA SER A 86 -5.66 -15.36 6.79
C SER A 86 -4.20 -15.81 6.57
N GLY A 87 -3.20 -15.05 7.05
CA GLY A 87 -1.78 -15.33 6.76
C GLY A 87 -1.36 -15.01 5.32
N ASN A 88 -2.24 -14.40 4.53
CA ASN A 88 -1.93 -13.90 3.20
C ASN A 88 -0.93 -12.74 3.25
N THR A 89 -0.11 -12.63 2.21
CA THR A 89 0.70 -11.45 1.95
C THR A 89 -0.08 -10.48 1.08
N PHE A 90 -0.11 -9.22 1.48
CA PHE A 90 -0.63 -8.13 0.67
C PHE A 90 0.48 -7.16 0.33
N THR A 91 0.62 -6.86 -0.96
CA THR A 91 1.53 -5.84 -1.47
C THR A 91 0.75 -4.56 -1.73
N LEU A 92 1.12 -3.48 -1.07
CA LEU A 92 0.61 -2.13 -1.33
C LEU A 92 1.67 -1.33 -2.07
N SER A 93 1.22 -0.42 -2.93
CA SER A 93 2.12 0.59 -3.48
C SER A 93 1.42 1.90 -3.77
N ILE A 94 2.20 2.98 -3.77
CA ILE A 94 1.77 4.32 -4.16
C ILE A 94 2.95 5.05 -4.80
N PHE A 95 2.67 5.85 -5.83
CA PHE A 95 3.63 6.82 -6.35
C PHE A 95 3.44 8.16 -5.64
N PHE A 96 4.54 8.82 -5.32
CA PHE A 96 4.52 10.14 -4.70
C PHE A 96 5.58 11.06 -5.31
N LEU A 97 5.20 12.31 -5.55
CA LEU A 97 6.07 13.35 -6.09
C LEU A 97 6.69 14.16 -4.96
N ILE A 98 8.02 14.34 -4.99
CA ILE A 98 8.69 15.27 -4.09
C ILE A 98 8.62 16.69 -4.68
N PRO A 99 7.94 17.66 -4.03
CA PRO A 99 7.80 19.00 -4.59
C PRO A 99 9.09 19.82 -4.49
N ASN A 100 9.29 20.75 -5.42
CA ASN A 100 10.44 21.66 -5.44
C ASN A 100 10.04 23.08 -4.97
N PRO A 101 10.84 23.80 -4.17
CA PRO A 101 11.73 23.38 -3.06
C PRO A 101 10.99 22.91 -1.80
N ILE A 102 11.70 22.22 -0.89
CA ILE A 102 11.21 21.76 0.42
C ILE A 102 11.83 22.65 1.50
N GLY A 103 11.21 23.79 1.81
CA GLY A 103 11.57 24.56 3.00
C GLY A 103 10.41 24.53 3.99
N GLY A 104 10.71 24.13 5.22
CA GLY A 104 9.78 24.08 6.34
C GLY A 104 10.56 23.92 7.64
N SER A 105 9.86 24.00 8.78
CA SER A 105 10.43 23.81 10.12
C SER A 105 9.90 22.55 10.81
N ALA A 106 9.05 21.76 10.14
CA ALA A 106 8.36 20.62 10.71
C ALA A 106 8.62 19.35 9.88
N GLU A 107 8.75 18.23 10.59
CA GLU A 107 8.72 16.90 10.00
C GLU A 107 7.38 16.66 9.30
N ILE A 108 7.42 16.05 8.12
CA ILE A 108 6.23 15.74 7.33
C ILE A 108 6.29 14.30 6.81
N THR A 109 5.13 13.66 6.70
CA THR A 109 4.99 12.38 6.02
C THR A 109 4.91 12.63 4.51
N ALA A 110 5.93 12.20 3.76
CA ALA A 110 5.95 12.32 2.30
C ALA A 110 5.02 11.28 1.65
N ALA A 111 5.04 10.06 2.18
CA ALA A 111 4.09 9.01 1.80
C ALA A 111 3.99 7.98 2.93
N GLN A 112 2.80 7.45 3.16
CA GLN A 112 2.53 6.36 4.09
C GLN A 112 1.42 5.49 3.50
N ILE A 113 1.63 4.18 3.51
CA ILE A 113 0.66 3.18 3.08
C ILE A 113 0.59 2.05 4.10
N GLY A 114 -0.57 1.42 4.19
CA GLY A 114 -0.79 0.33 5.13
C GLY A 114 -2.25 -0.01 5.28
N PHE A 115 -2.57 -0.61 6.41
CA PHE A 115 -3.92 -1.00 6.77
C PHE A 115 -4.36 -0.34 8.07
N VAL A 116 -5.64 0.03 8.11
CA VAL A 116 -6.36 0.56 9.28
C VAL A 116 -7.52 -0.36 9.63
N GLU A 117 -7.95 -0.34 10.88
CA GLU A 117 -9.01 -1.22 11.40
C GLU A 117 -10.41 -0.83 10.88
N THR A 118 -10.66 0.44 10.57
CA THR A 118 -11.98 0.90 10.12
C THR A 118 -11.89 1.97 9.03
N THR A 119 -13.01 2.22 8.34
CA THR A 119 -13.15 3.30 7.37
C THR A 119 -13.24 4.70 7.98
N SER A 120 -13.29 4.81 9.31
CA SER A 120 -13.42 6.07 10.07
C SER A 120 -12.17 6.38 10.89
N THR A 121 -11.11 5.59 10.74
CA THR A 121 -9.84 5.73 11.47
C THR A 121 -8.66 5.83 10.50
N GLY A 122 -7.62 6.57 10.89
CA GLY A 122 -6.51 6.91 9.99
C GLY A 122 -5.14 6.77 10.64
N PHE A 123 -4.08 7.15 9.92
CA PHE A 123 -2.70 7.06 10.38
C PHE A 123 -2.33 8.23 11.31
N LEU A 124 -2.90 8.29 12.52
CA LEU A 124 -2.66 9.32 13.53
C LEU A 124 -2.85 8.82 14.97
N GLY A 125 -2.01 9.32 15.89
CA GLY A 125 -1.79 8.77 17.23
C GLY A 125 -2.65 9.33 18.37
N SER A 126 -3.91 9.70 18.11
CA SER A 126 -4.82 10.13 19.17
C SER A 126 -6.23 9.55 18.97
N GLY A 127 -6.61 8.57 19.79
CA GLY A 127 -7.89 7.86 19.71
C GLY A 127 -7.72 6.34 19.71
N SER A 128 -8.79 5.56 19.86
CA SER A 128 -8.75 4.09 19.80
C SER A 128 -8.61 3.61 18.35
N PHE A 129 -7.45 3.86 17.74
CA PHE A 129 -7.16 3.48 16.36
C PHE A 129 -6.03 2.47 16.33
N SER A 130 -6.19 1.44 15.49
CA SER A 130 -5.19 0.42 15.24
C SER A 130 -4.79 0.46 13.76
N TYR A 131 -3.49 0.38 13.49
CA TYR A 131 -2.98 0.30 12.12
C TYR A 131 -1.63 -0.39 12.05
N VAL A 132 -1.28 -0.85 10.84
CA VAL A 132 0.08 -1.24 10.45
C VAL A 132 0.43 -0.54 9.15
N SER A 133 1.64 -0.03 9.02
CA SER A 133 2.03 0.77 7.86
C SER A 133 3.52 0.83 7.66
N ALA A 134 3.92 1.30 6.49
CA ALA A 134 5.26 1.80 6.22
C ALA A 134 5.17 3.24 5.74
N ARG A 135 6.15 4.06 6.10
CA ARG A 135 6.16 5.48 5.74
C ARG A 135 7.54 6.00 5.38
N VAL A 136 7.53 6.99 4.50
CA VAL A 136 8.63 7.90 4.21
C VAL A 136 8.30 9.23 4.87
N ARG A 137 9.19 9.70 5.74
CA ARG A 137 9.07 11.00 6.40
C ARG A 137 10.29 11.87 6.14
N SER A 138 10.13 13.18 6.13
CA SER A 138 11.26 14.11 6.07
C SER A 138 11.73 14.52 7.47
N SER A 139 12.96 14.99 7.57
CA SER A 139 13.40 15.83 8.69
C SER A 139 12.68 17.17 8.66
N ALA A 140 12.77 17.91 9.77
CA ALA A 140 12.28 19.28 9.88
C ALA A 140 12.84 20.23 8.82
N THR A 141 14.05 19.99 8.31
CA THR A 141 14.69 20.81 7.26
C THR A 141 14.24 20.44 5.85
N GLY A 142 13.46 19.37 5.68
CA GLY A 142 12.88 18.98 4.38
C GLY A 142 13.83 18.33 3.38
N SER A 143 15.14 18.39 3.60
CA SER A 143 16.15 17.85 2.66
C SER A 143 16.53 16.39 2.89
N THR A 144 16.14 15.84 4.04
CA THR A 144 16.56 14.51 4.49
C THR A 144 15.32 13.68 4.81
N TYR A 145 15.37 12.39 4.50
CA TYR A 145 14.27 11.46 4.64
C TYR A 145 14.67 10.22 5.44
N TYR A 146 13.65 9.58 6.00
CA TYR A 146 13.76 8.33 6.74
C TYR A 146 12.60 7.42 6.34
N MET A 147 12.89 6.11 6.23
CA MET A 147 11.87 5.08 6.15
C MET A 147 11.67 4.45 7.52
N GLN A 148 10.45 4.05 7.83
CA GLN A 148 10.13 3.29 9.04
C GLN A 148 8.86 2.48 8.82
N GLY A 149 8.79 1.33 9.50
CA GLY A 149 7.53 0.67 9.78
C GLY A 149 6.85 1.36 10.96
N GLN A 150 5.54 1.29 11.02
CA GLN A 150 4.78 1.86 12.11
C GLN A 150 3.55 1.01 12.37
N SER A 151 3.34 0.64 13.63
CA SER A 151 2.05 0.16 14.09
C SER A 151 1.49 1.09 15.15
N ALA A 152 0.17 1.09 15.31
CA ALA A 152 -0.46 1.67 16.48
C ALA A 152 -1.49 0.72 17.05
N GLN A 153 -1.66 0.82 18.37
CA GLN A 153 -2.72 0.15 19.10
C GLN A 153 -3.30 1.16 20.10
N ASN A 154 -4.63 1.30 20.11
CA ASN A 154 -5.32 2.26 20.96
C ASN A 154 -4.71 3.68 20.87
N GLY A 155 -4.29 4.08 19.67
CA GLY A 155 -3.70 5.39 19.40
C GLY A 155 -2.23 5.54 19.78
N SER A 156 -1.63 4.56 20.45
CA SER A 156 -0.20 4.59 20.76
C SER A 156 0.61 4.03 19.60
N ALA A 157 1.30 4.91 18.88
CA ALA A 157 2.12 4.53 17.74
C ALA A 157 3.54 4.10 18.15
N THR A 158 3.99 2.97 17.62
CA THR A 158 5.36 2.46 17.75
C THR A 158 6.03 2.47 16.38
N ASN A 159 7.24 3.03 16.31
CA ASN A 159 8.05 3.03 15.08
C ASN A 159 9.02 1.84 15.09
N TYR A 160 9.22 1.24 13.91
CA TYR A 160 10.06 0.05 13.70
C TYR A 160 11.05 0.29 12.57
N ASN A 161 12.28 -0.22 12.74
CA ASN A 161 13.32 -0.24 11.72
C ASN A 161 13.53 1.11 11.01
N THR A 162 13.63 2.20 11.79
CA THR A 162 13.93 3.52 11.24
C THR A 162 15.31 3.50 10.58
N THR A 163 15.37 3.87 9.30
CA THR A 163 16.62 3.86 8.54
C THR A 163 17.57 4.97 8.97
N SER A 164 18.81 4.89 8.50
CA SER A 164 19.64 6.07 8.36
C SER A 164 18.98 7.09 7.43
N ALA A 165 19.37 8.35 7.60
CA ALA A 165 19.01 9.45 6.71
C ALA A 165 19.38 9.14 5.25
N PHE A 166 18.50 9.49 4.31
CA PHE A 166 18.77 9.51 2.88
C PHE A 166 18.16 10.77 2.23
N THR A 167 18.43 10.99 0.95
CA THR A 167 17.94 12.15 0.20
C THR A 167 17.00 11.70 -0.91
N LEU A 168 16.06 12.59 -1.26
CA LEU A 168 15.22 12.46 -2.44
C LEU A 168 15.38 13.75 -3.27
N THR A 169 15.52 13.59 -4.57
CA THR A 169 15.56 14.68 -5.54
C THR A 169 14.16 15.28 -5.71
N ALA A 170 14.05 16.59 -5.56
CA ALA A 170 12.82 17.33 -5.83
C ALA A 170 12.49 17.33 -7.33
N GLY A 171 11.20 17.20 -7.64
CA GLY A 171 10.68 17.04 -9.00
C GLY A 171 10.67 15.60 -9.51
N ASN A 172 11.24 14.64 -8.76
CA ASN A 172 11.15 13.22 -9.11
C ASN A 172 9.94 12.56 -8.45
N TRP A 173 9.36 11.62 -9.18
CA TRP A 173 8.44 10.63 -8.65
C TRP A 173 9.21 9.47 -8.03
N TYR A 174 8.64 8.95 -6.95
CA TYR A 174 9.12 7.75 -6.27
C TYR A 174 7.95 6.79 -6.07
N GLN A 175 8.25 5.51 -5.97
CA GLN A 175 7.25 4.50 -5.58
C GLN A 175 7.59 3.95 -4.21
N LEU A 176 6.66 4.07 -3.27
CA LEU A 176 6.69 3.33 -2.01
C LEU A 176 5.96 2.01 -2.23
N THR A 177 6.64 0.90 -2.01
CA THR A 177 6.04 -0.45 -2.04
C THR A 177 6.18 -1.07 -0.65
N SER A 178 5.16 -1.78 -0.18
CA SER A 178 5.21 -2.46 1.11
C SER A 178 4.45 -3.78 1.07
N GLU A 179 5.02 -4.81 1.65
CA GLU A 179 4.39 -6.12 1.83
C GLU A 179 4.05 -6.30 3.30
N PHE A 180 2.86 -6.80 3.59
CA PHE A 180 2.44 -7.16 4.94
C PHE A 180 1.94 -8.60 4.94
N THR A 181 2.52 -9.42 5.81
CA THR A 181 2.13 -10.81 6.02
C THR A 181 1.88 -11.03 7.49
N ARG A 182 0.69 -11.51 7.86
CA ARG A 182 0.42 -11.89 9.24
C ARG A 182 1.23 -13.12 9.64
N ASN A 183 1.81 -13.07 10.83
CA ASN A 183 2.51 -14.17 11.48
C ASN A 183 2.08 -14.26 12.95
N GLY A 184 0.99 -14.98 13.24
CA GLY A 184 0.40 -15.05 14.57
C GLY A 184 -0.12 -13.69 15.05
N SER A 185 0.35 -13.22 16.20
CA SER A 185 0.02 -11.89 16.76
C SER A 185 0.87 -10.74 16.20
N SER A 186 1.68 -11.03 15.19
CA SER A 186 2.63 -10.10 14.59
C SER A 186 2.33 -9.90 13.10
N VAL A 187 2.85 -8.82 12.53
CA VAL A 187 2.88 -8.61 11.08
C VAL A 187 4.34 -8.53 10.64
N ASN A 188 4.77 -9.47 9.82
CA ASN A 188 6.01 -9.34 9.07
C ASN A 188 5.78 -8.33 7.96
N TYR A 189 6.74 -7.45 7.76
CA TYR A 189 6.66 -6.46 6.71
C TYR A 189 8.00 -6.25 6.01
N SER A 190 7.91 -5.88 4.75
CA SER A 190 8.99 -5.32 3.96
C SER A 190 8.49 -4.01 3.35
N ALA A 191 9.37 -3.03 3.18
CA ALA A 191 9.04 -1.82 2.44
C ALA A 191 10.26 -1.29 1.71
N ARG A 192 10.06 -0.71 0.53
CA ARG A 192 11.11 -0.07 -0.24
C ARG A 192 10.62 1.19 -0.94
N VAL A 193 11.55 2.09 -1.20
CA VAL A 193 11.36 3.28 -2.03
C VAL A 193 12.26 3.15 -3.25
N ASP A 194 11.64 3.22 -4.42
CA ASP A 194 12.32 3.23 -5.71
C ASP A 194 12.20 4.62 -6.35
N ASP A 195 13.30 5.17 -6.87
CA ASP A 195 13.29 6.35 -7.74
C ASP A 195 12.72 5.95 -9.11
N ARG A 196 11.77 6.74 -9.58
CA ARG A 196 11.03 6.56 -10.84
C ARG A 196 11.23 7.75 -11.80
N GLY A 197 12.10 8.70 -11.44
CA GLY A 197 12.47 9.85 -12.23
C GLY A 197 11.36 10.90 -12.37
N VAL A 198 11.61 11.91 -13.20
CA VAL A 198 10.75 13.10 -13.33
C VAL A 198 9.33 12.84 -13.80
N ASN A 199 9.10 11.73 -14.52
CA ASN A 199 7.78 11.37 -15.05
C ASN A 199 7.23 10.09 -14.43
N GLY A 200 7.88 9.48 -13.43
CA GLY A 200 7.40 8.21 -12.83
C GLY A 200 7.54 6.95 -13.70
N ASN A 201 7.97 7.06 -14.96
CA ASN A 201 8.19 5.93 -15.89
C ASN A 201 9.66 5.49 -16.00
N GLY A 202 10.54 6.04 -15.17
CA GLY A 202 11.94 5.61 -15.13
C GLY A 202 12.08 4.15 -14.67
N THR A 203 13.17 3.52 -15.10
CA THR A 203 13.61 2.24 -14.52
C THR A 203 13.73 2.38 -13.01
N ALA A 204 13.10 1.49 -12.25
CA ALA A 204 13.17 1.49 -10.80
C ALA A 204 14.63 1.45 -10.34
N SER A 205 15.03 2.43 -9.52
CA SER A 205 16.31 2.43 -8.82
C SER A 205 16.04 2.43 -7.32
N LEU A 206 16.45 1.38 -6.62
CA LEU A 206 16.27 1.28 -5.18
C LEU A 206 16.99 2.44 -4.48
N VAL A 207 16.25 3.24 -3.71
CA VAL A 207 16.79 4.31 -2.86
C VAL A 207 17.03 3.77 -1.46
N GLN A 208 16.01 3.10 -0.89
CA GLN A 208 16.08 2.59 0.47
C GLN A 208 15.08 1.46 0.70
N SER A 209 15.39 0.56 1.65
CA SER A 209 14.49 -0.51 2.07
C SER A 209 14.57 -0.80 3.57
N ILE A 210 13.48 -1.34 4.11
CA ILE A 210 13.37 -1.83 5.49
C ILE A 210 12.60 -3.15 5.50
N SER A 211 12.84 -3.95 6.53
CA SER A 211 12.03 -5.13 6.81
C SER A 211 12.06 -5.44 8.30
N GLY A 212 11.01 -6.08 8.81
CA GLY A 212 11.02 -6.62 10.15
C GLY A 212 9.66 -7.13 10.58
N THR A 213 9.42 -7.12 11.88
CA THR A 213 8.19 -7.63 12.48
C THR A 213 7.61 -6.56 13.40
N MET A 214 6.35 -6.20 13.17
CA MET A 214 5.59 -5.28 14.01
C MET A 214 4.69 -6.06 14.96
N ALA A 215 4.56 -5.59 16.19
CA ALA A 215 3.45 -6.02 17.04
C ALA A 215 2.16 -5.43 16.45
N ALA A 216 1.19 -6.28 16.16
CA ALA A 216 -0.07 -5.91 15.53
C ALA A 216 -1.22 -6.56 16.30
N LEU A 217 -1.26 -6.35 17.62
CA LEU A 217 -2.02 -7.17 18.55
C LEU A 217 -3.53 -7.21 18.22
N ASP A 218 -4.10 -6.13 17.69
CA ASP A 218 -5.53 -6.05 17.33
C ASP A 218 -5.75 -6.16 15.81
N MET A 219 -5.05 -5.35 15.00
CA MET A 219 -5.06 -5.39 13.53
C MET A 219 -4.76 -6.76 12.93
N SER A 220 -3.92 -7.57 13.58
CA SER A 220 -3.60 -8.89 13.06
C SER A 220 -4.83 -9.80 13.10
N ALA A 221 -5.71 -9.68 14.11
CA ALA A 221 -6.92 -10.50 14.23
C ALA A 221 -8.09 -10.00 13.37
N ASP A 222 -7.93 -8.86 12.72
CA ASP A 222 -8.99 -8.21 11.95
C ASP A 222 -9.17 -8.88 10.57
N SER A 223 -10.35 -9.45 10.35
CA SER A 223 -10.78 -9.98 9.06
C SER A 223 -11.27 -8.90 8.10
N THR A 224 -11.30 -7.64 8.54
CA THR A 224 -11.92 -6.49 7.89
C THR A 224 -11.03 -5.25 7.84
N ALA A 225 -9.70 -5.43 7.73
CA ALA A 225 -8.79 -4.30 7.62
C ALA A 225 -8.99 -3.52 6.30
N PHE A 226 -8.83 -2.20 6.31
CA PHE A 226 -8.97 -1.36 5.13
C PHE A 226 -7.63 -0.79 4.71
N ALA A 227 -7.35 -0.79 3.41
CA ALA A 227 -6.12 -0.20 2.90
C ALA A 227 -6.22 1.34 2.96
N ALA A 228 -5.13 2.00 3.31
CA ALA A 228 -5.10 3.43 3.43
C ALA A 228 -3.79 4.02 2.91
N LEU A 229 -3.88 5.28 2.51
CA LEU A 229 -2.77 6.12 2.09
C LEU A 229 -2.75 7.41 2.90
N ARG A 230 -1.58 8.00 3.05
CA ARG A 230 -1.41 9.32 3.66
C ARG A 230 -0.20 10.02 3.08
N ALA A 231 -0.35 11.31 2.89
CA ALA A 231 0.75 12.24 2.71
C ALA A 231 0.38 13.58 3.35
N ASN A 232 1.38 14.44 3.57
CA ASN A 232 1.17 15.76 4.13
C ASN A 232 1.33 16.85 3.08
N GLY A 233 0.48 17.88 3.16
CA GLY A 233 0.70 19.14 2.46
C GLY A 233 1.87 19.91 3.07
N HIS A 234 2.69 20.55 2.24
CA HIS A 234 3.82 21.36 2.74
C HIS A 234 3.30 22.75 3.15
N VAL A 235 2.96 22.88 4.44
CA VAL A 235 2.25 24.02 5.06
C VAL A 235 2.91 25.38 4.82
N SER A 236 4.25 25.44 4.70
CA SER A 236 5.01 26.69 4.61
C SER A 236 5.19 27.24 3.19
N GLN A 237 4.80 26.52 2.14
CA GLN A 237 5.19 26.89 0.76
C GLN A 237 4.13 26.71 -0.32
N ASN A 238 2.86 26.50 0.05
CA ASN A 238 1.78 26.32 -0.93
C ASN A 238 2.03 25.14 -1.89
N LYS A 239 2.67 24.07 -1.39
CA LYS A 239 3.12 22.92 -2.19
C LYS A 239 2.36 21.67 -1.83
N VAL A 240 1.93 21.04 -2.90
CA VAL A 240 1.12 19.84 -2.91
C VAL A 240 2.06 18.64 -3.01
N THR A 241 1.96 17.72 -2.05
CA THR A 241 2.43 16.36 -2.29
C THR A 241 1.43 15.72 -3.25
N ALA A 242 1.91 15.27 -4.41
CA ALA A 242 1.07 14.58 -5.38
C ALA A 242 1.23 13.07 -5.21
N LEU A 243 0.11 12.35 -5.28
CA LEU A 243 0.00 10.90 -5.16
C LEU A 243 -0.66 10.34 -6.42
N ASP A 244 -0.28 9.12 -6.79
CA ASP A 244 -0.72 8.48 -8.01
C ASP A 244 -0.60 6.94 -7.89
N ASN A 245 -1.32 6.17 -8.70
CA ASN A 245 -1.16 4.73 -8.87
C ASN A 245 -1.17 3.94 -7.54
N PHE A 246 -2.22 4.13 -6.74
CA PHE A 246 -2.44 3.34 -5.54
C PHE A 246 -2.82 1.91 -5.90
N SER A 247 -2.19 0.94 -5.24
CA SER A 247 -2.50 -0.48 -5.45
C SER A 247 -2.52 -1.27 -4.16
N VAL A 248 -3.39 -2.27 -4.10
CA VAL A 248 -3.37 -3.33 -3.09
C VAL A 248 -3.55 -4.67 -3.80
N VAL A 249 -2.54 -5.52 -3.76
CA VAL A 249 -2.53 -6.79 -4.49
C VAL A 249 -2.23 -7.92 -3.51
N PRO A 250 -3.14 -8.89 -3.36
CA PRO A 250 -2.83 -10.12 -2.61
C PRO A 250 -1.87 -10.96 -3.43
N GLU A 251 -0.79 -11.43 -2.82
CA GLU A 251 0.13 -12.32 -3.51
C GLU A 251 -0.54 -13.69 -3.73
N PRO A 252 -0.41 -14.29 -4.92
CA PRO A 252 -0.92 -15.63 -5.14
C PRO A 252 -0.23 -16.59 -4.19
N THR A 253 -1.02 -17.32 -3.41
CA THR A 253 -0.46 -18.37 -2.54
C THR A 253 0.32 -19.37 -3.40
N ALA A 254 1.42 -19.91 -2.86
CA ALA A 254 2.27 -20.87 -3.57
C ALA A 254 1.48 -22.06 -4.17
N GLY A 255 0.33 -22.40 -3.57
CA GLY A 255 -0.61 -23.40 -4.10
C GLY A 255 -1.18 -23.03 -5.47
N LEU A 256 -1.58 -21.78 -5.69
CA LEU A 256 -2.16 -21.33 -6.97
C LEU A 256 -1.12 -21.40 -8.11
N LEU A 257 0.13 -21.03 -7.82
CA LEU A 257 1.25 -21.13 -8.75
C LEU A 257 1.60 -22.60 -9.05
N ALA A 258 1.54 -23.48 -8.06
CA ALA A 258 1.76 -24.91 -8.24
C ALA A 258 0.67 -25.56 -9.13
N PHE A 259 -0.60 -25.19 -8.98
CA PHE A 259 -1.67 -25.66 -9.84
C PHE A 259 -1.60 -25.11 -11.27
N ALA A 260 -1.22 -23.83 -11.44
CA ALA A 260 -0.97 -23.27 -12.77
C ALA A 260 0.20 -23.98 -13.48
N GLY A 261 1.29 -24.27 -12.74
CA GLY A 261 2.44 -25.03 -13.24
C GLY A 261 2.09 -26.48 -13.60
N LEU A 262 1.33 -27.18 -12.76
CA LEU A 262 0.87 -28.55 -13.02
C LEU A 262 -0.13 -28.61 -14.20
N GLY A 263 -1.02 -27.63 -14.32
CA GLY A 263 -1.95 -27.50 -15.46
C GLY A 263 -1.21 -27.34 -16.78
N LEU A 264 -0.15 -26.53 -16.82
CA LEU A 264 0.72 -26.37 -17.98
C LEU A 264 1.50 -27.67 -18.30
N LEU A 265 1.97 -28.41 -17.30
CA LEU A 265 2.63 -29.71 -17.51
C LEU A 265 1.69 -30.78 -18.07
N VAL A 266 0.46 -30.85 -17.57
CA VAL A 266 -0.56 -31.80 -18.07
C VAL A 266 -1.01 -31.43 -19.49
N ALA A 267 -1.18 -30.14 -19.79
CA ALA A 267 -1.48 -29.65 -21.13
C ALA A 267 -0.35 -29.94 -22.13
N ARG A 268 0.92 -29.80 -21.69
CA ARG A 268 2.10 -30.12 -22.52
C ARG A 268 2.21 -31.63 -22.80
N ARG A 269 1.88 -32.49 -21.84
CA ARG A 269 1.91 -33.96 -22.02
C ARG A 269 0.78 -34.50 -22.91
N ARG A 270 -0.32 -33.75 -23.08
CA ARG A 270 -1.39 -34.06 -24.04
C ARG A 270 -1.10 -33.61 -25.48
N ARG A 271 -0.11 -32.73 -25.70
CA ARG A 271 0.30 -32.29 -27.05
C ARG A 271 1.42 -33.14 -27.66
N THR A 272 2.03 -34.04 -26.91
CA THR A 272 3.14 -34.92 -27.35
C THR A 272 2.75 -36.40 -27.43
N ARG A 273 1.46 -36.71 -27.57
CA ARG A 273 0.95 -38.04 -27.91
C ARG A 273 0.10 -37.97 -29.17
#